data_AF-A0A3P6S6C6-F1
#
_entry.id   AF-A0A3P6S6C6-F1
#
_cell.length_a   1.000
_cell.length_b   1.000
_cell.length_c   1.000
_cell.angle_alpha   90.00
_cell.angle_beta   90.00
_cell.angle_gamma   90.00
#
_symmetry.space_group_name_H-M   'P 1'
#
loop_
_entity.id
_entity.type
_entity.pdbx_description
1 polymer ?
#
loop_
_entity_poly.entity_id
_entity_poly.type
_entity_poly.pdbx_seq_one_letter_code
_entity_poly.pdbx_strand_id
1 'polypeptide(L)'
;MTIVFFWVFLQNFEIFRTDSDIAVPYGTFKRISSETPKEQIWDWNEVVRIAKGKTKTAFQVVSNCSTKSKRELYVEELKRHMNITLVGNCNNSPCDAECEENLVAQHRFYLAFENSVCRDYITEKSYKRMESLLVPIVFKKTFYELTLPPGSFIAADDF
;
A
#
# COMPACT_ATOMS: atom_id res chain seq x y z
N MET A 1 -29.36 -12.09 -18.10
CA MET A 1 -29.25 -10.62 -17.97
C MET A 1 -27.78 -10.31 -17.75
N THR A 2 -27.11 -9.90 -18.82
CA THR A 2 -25.66 -9.71 -18.86
C THR A 2 -25.31 -8.44 -18.10
N ILE A 3 -24.75 -8.59 -16.90
CA ILE A 3 -24.15 -7.48 -16.16
C ILE A 3 -22.82 -7.20 -16.85
N VAL A 4 -22.85 -6.20 -17.73
CA VAL A 4 -21.63 -5.58 -18.27
C VAL A 4 -20.93 -4.92 -17.08
N PHE A 5 -19.72 -5.39 -16.80
CA PHE A 5 -18.85 -4.88 -15.74
C PHE A 5 -18.75 -3.35 -15.81
N PHE A 6 -19.25 -2.71 -14.74
CA PHE A 6 -19.24 -1.26 -14.49
C PHE A 6 -17.84 -0.69 -14.20
N TRP A 7 -16.79 -1.23 -14.83
CA TRP A 7 -15.41 -0.82 -14.51
C TRP A 7 -15.00 0.52 -15.16
N VAL A 8 -15.74 1.00 -16.17
CA VAL A 8 -15.32 2.17 -16.98
C VAL A 8 -15.99 3.49 -16.55
N PHE A 9 -17.09 3.47 -15.78
CA PHE A 9 -17.85 4.71 -15.50
C PHE A 9 -17.51 5.42 -14.18
N LEU A 10 -16.67 4.84 -13.31
CA LEU A 10 -16.51 5.31 -11.92
C LEU A 10 -15.20 6.05 -11.61
N GLN A 11 -14.31 6.28 -12.59
CA GLN A 11 -13.07 7.06 -12.32
C GLN A 11 -13.28 8.58 -12.22
N ASN A 12 -14.47 9.10 -12.56
CA ASN A 12 -14.75 10.55 -12.54
C ASN A 12 -15.51 11.04 -11.30
N PHE A 13 -16.06 10.13 -10.50
CA PHE A 13 -16.67 10.49 -9.22
C PHE A 13 -15.66 10.15 -8.14
N GLU A 14 -15.24 11.13 -7.34
CA GLU A 14 -14.32 10.96 -6.21
C GLU A 14 -14.96 10.16 -5.06
N ILE A 15 -15.60 9.03 -5.36
CA ILE A 15 -16.35 8.18 -4.42
C ILE A 15 -15.46 7.58 -3.33
N PHE A 16 -14.15 7.63 -3.48
CA PHE A 16 -13.21 7.25 -2.42
C PHE A 16 -13.23 8.24 -1.25
N ARG A 17 -13.73 9.47 -1.45
CA ARG A 17 -13.84 10.46 -0.38
C ARG A 17 -14.92 10.09 0.62
N THR A 18 -14.59 10.25 1.89
CA THR A 18 -15.51 9.93 2.99
C THR A 18 -16.67 10.92 3.10
N ASP A 19 -16.57 12.09 2.46
CA ASP A 19 -17.62 13.12 2.39
C ASP A 19 -18.40 13.12 1.06
N SER A 20 -18.25 12.07 0.25
CA SER A 20 -19.07 11.86 -0.94
C SER A 20 -20.45 11.30 -0.57
N ASP A 21 -21.45 11.52 -1.44
CA ASP A 21 -22.82 10.99 -1.24
C ASP A 21 -22.84 9.46 -1.12
N ILE A 22 -21.92 8.79 -1.82
CA ILE A 22 -21.71 7.34 -1.77
C ILE A 22 -20.22 7.08 -1.61
N ALA A 23 -19.78 6.93 -0.37
CA ALA A 23 -18.39 6.65 -0.04
C ALA A 23 -18.05 5.16 -0.23
N VAL A 24 -17.11 4.88 -1.13
CA VAL A 24 -16.57 3.55 -1.44
C VAL A 24 -15.04 3.60 -1.32
N PRO A 25 -14.47 3.47 -0.11
CA PRO A 25 -13.03 3.42 0.07
C PRO A 25 -12.45 2.12 -0.51
N TYR A 26 -11.16 2.13 -0.85
CA TYR A 26 -10.47 0.93 -1.36
C TYR A 26 -10.27 -0.17 -0.31
N GLY A 27 -10.40 0.15 0.98
CA GLY A 27 -10.24 -0.78 2.08
C GLY A 27 -10.70 -0.19 3.41
N THR A 28 -10.79 -1.03 4.44
CA THR A 28 -11.15 -0.63 5.80
C THR A 28 -10.47 -1.54 6.81
N PHE A 29 -10.06 -0.98 7.96
CA PHE A 29 -9.60 -1.75 9.10
C PHE A 29 -10.69 -1.77 10.16
N LYS A 30 -10.95 -2.96 10.69
CA LYS A 30 -11.86 -3.15 11.83
C LYS A 30 -11.07 -3.60 13.05
N ARG A 31 -11.43 -3.06 14.21
CA ARG A 31 -10.83 -3.48 15.47
C ARG A 31 -11.17 -4.94 15.72
N ILE A 32 -10.16 -5.72 16.12
CA ILE A 32 -10.36 -7.11 16.55
C ILE A 32 -11.29 -7.11 17.76
N SER A 33 -12.31 -7.98 17.72
CA SER A 33 -13.29 -8.17 18.78
C SER A 33 -13.52 -9.66 19.04
N SER A 34 -14.36 -9.98 20.01
CA SER A 34 -14.79 -11.37 20.27
C SER A 34 -15.54 -12.00 19.09
N GLU A 35 -16.06 -11.19 18.17
CA GLU A 35 -16.78 -11.65 16.97
C GLU A 35 -15.84 -11.90 15.78
N THR A 36 -14.58 -11.49 15.87
CA THR A 36 -13.60 -11.68 14.78
C THR A 36 -13.26 -13.17 14.65
N PRO A 37 -13.44 -13.78 13.46
CA PRO A 37 -13.06 -15.18 13.24
C PRO A 37 -11.59 -15.41 13.53
N LYS A 38 -11.25 -16.53 14.17
CA LYS A 38 -9.87 -16.83 14.59
C LYS A 38 -8.91 -16.88 13.40
N GLU A 39 -9.42 -17.29 12.24
CA GLU A 39 -8.67 -17.39 10.98
C GLU A 39 -8.24 -16.01 10.44
N GLN A 40 -8.88 -14.93 10.89
CA GLN A 40 -8.53 -13.54 10.54
C GLN A 40 -7.58 -12.90 11.56
N ILE A 41 -7.29 -13.58 12.67
CA ILE A 41 -6.40 -13.08 13.72
C ILE A 41 -5.02 -13.69 13.52
N TRP A 42 -4.00 -12.85 13.36
CA TRP A 42 -2.64 -13.33 13.21
C TRP A 42 -2.11 -13.99 14.49
N ASP A 43 -1.39 -15.10 14.32
CA ASP A 43 -0.53 -15.65 15.38
C ASP A 43 0.74 -14.82 15.47
N TRP A 44 0.96 -14.19 16.63
CA TRP A 44 2.12 -13.34 16.87
C TRP A 44 3.46 -14.08 16.80
N ASN A 45 3.51 -15.37 17.17
CA ASN A 45 4.74 -16.15 17.02
C ASN A 45 5.11 -16.30 15.54
N GLU A 46 4.11 -16.52 14.71
CA GLU A 46 4.27 -16.64 13.26
C GLU A 46 4.64 -15.30 12.63
N VAL A 47 3.97 -14.21 13.01
CA VAL A 47 4.31 -12.86 12.56
C VAL A 47 5.76 -12.52 12.90
N VAL A 48 6.21 -12.79 14.13
CA VAL A 48 7.60 -12.55 14.54
C VAL A 48 8.58 -13.41 13.75
N ARG A 49 8.23 -14.68 13.48
CA ARG A 49 9.05 -15.59 12.66
C ARG A 49 9.21 -15.06 11.23
N ILE A 50 8.11 -14.68 10.58
CA ILE A 50 8.10 -14.09 9.23
C ILE A 50 8.88 -12.77 9.23
N ALA A 51 8.64 -11.89 10.20
CA ALA A 51 9.31 -10.59 10.31
C ALA A 51 10.83 -10.73 10.44
N LYS A 52 11.31 -11.71 11.21
CA LYS A 52 12.74 -12.03 11.34
C LYS A 52 13.37 -12.56 10.06
N GLY A 53 12.60 -13.25 9.22
CA GLY A 53 13.06 -13.79 7.94
C GLY A 53 13.26 -12.74 6.84
N LYS A 54 12.60 -11.58 6.94
CA LYS A 54 12.75 -10.46 6.00
C LYS A 54 14.14 -9.84 6.18
N THR A 55 14.95 -9.82 5.12
CA THR A 55 16.35 -9.34 5.15
C THR A 55 16.55 -8.03 4.41
N LYS A 56 15.77 -7.75 3.37
CA LYS A 56 15.84 -6.53 2.56
C LYS A 56 15.03 -5.40 3.17
N THR A 57 15.35 -4.17 2.77
CA THR A 57 14.77 -2.95 3.37
C THR A 57 13.40 -2.65 2.78
N ALA A 58 13.34 -2.05 1.60
CA ALA A 58 12.10 -1.60 0.98
C ALA A 58 12.02 -2.00 -0.49
N PHE A 59 10.80 -2.14 -1.01
CA PHE A 59 10.57 -2.31 -2.44
C PHE A 59 9.36 -1.52 -2.93
N GLN A 60 9.29 -1.37 -4.25
CA GLN A 60 8.15 -0.77 -4.94
C GLN A 60 7.89 -1.47 -6.27
N VAL A 61 6.62 -1.72 -6.58
CA VAL A 61 6.16 -2.28 -7.86
C VAL A 61 5.33 -1.21 -8.57
N VAL A 62 5.81 -0.67 -9.69
CA VAL A 62 5.18 0.49 -10.35
C VAL A 62 5.12 0.37 -11.88
N SER A 63 3.97 0.72 -12.44
CA SER A 63 3.71 0.72 -13.89
C SER A 63 3.33 2.09 -14.45
N ASN A 64 2.91 3.04 -13.61
CA ASN A 64 2.70 4.43 -14.01
C ASN A 64 3.95 5.26 -13.69
N CYS A 65 4.60 5.81 -14.71
CA CYS A 65 5.93 6.41 -14.59
C CYS A 65 5.92 7.95 -14.58
N SER A 66 4.76 8.55 -14.80
CA SER A 66 4.59 10.00 -14.74
C SER A 66 3.33 10.30 -13.96
N THR A 67 3.52 10.66 -12.69
CA THR A 67 2.41 10.81 -11.74
C THR A 67 2.17 12.26 -11.38
N LYS A 68 0.96 12.56 -10.91
CA LYS A 68 0.65 13.90 -10.37
C LYS A 68 1.36 14.13 -9.03
N SER A 69 1.56 13.07 -8.24
CA SER A 69 2.29 13.12 -6.98
C SER A 69 3.79 13.33 -7.13
N LYS A 70 4.34 13.14 -8.35
CA LYS A 70 5.79 13.13 -8.58
C LYS A 70 6.54 12.11 -7.73
N ARG A 71 5.86 11.00 -7.40
CA ARG A 71 6.47 9.95 -6.57
C ARG A 71 7.73 9.37 -7.16
N GLU A 72 7.85 9.37 -8.49
CA GLU A 72 9.06 8.98 -9.19
C GLU A 72 10.27 9.81 -8.75
N LEU A 73 10.14 11.13 -8.61
CA LEU A 73 11.24 12.01 -8.20
C LEU A 73 11.65 11.75 -6.74
N TYR A 74 10.67 11.53 -5.87
CA TYR A 74 10.93 11.21 -4.47
C TYR A 74 11.69 9.88 -4.32
N VAL A 75 11.26 8.84 -5.05
CA VAL A 75 11.90 7.53 -5.03
C VAL A 75 13.31 7.59 -5.63
N GLU A 76 13.51 8.38 -6.69
CA GLU A 76 14.83 8.62 -7.30
C GLU A 76 15.82 9.28 -6.34
N GLU A 77 15.37 10.18 -5.47
CA GLU A 77 16.21 10.75 -4.44
C GLU A 77 16.43 9.74 -3.30
N LEU A 78 15.36 9.10 -2.82
CA LEU A 78 15.43 8.16 -1.69
C LEU A 78 16.38 6.99 -1.93
N LYS A 79 16.42 6.45 -3.17
CA LYS A 79 17.33 5.34 -3.52
C LYS A 79 18.82 5.69 -3.42
N ARG A 80 19.17 6.98 -3.33
CA ARG A 80 20.55 7.43 -3.11
C ARG A 80 20.98 7.25 -1.65
N HIS A 81 20.03 7.17 -0.73
CA HIS A 81 20.25 7.12 0.71
C HIS A 81 19.97 5.74 1.31
N MET A 82 19.21 4.89 0.62
CA MET A 82 18.89 3.55 1.07
C MET A 82 18.65 2.58 -0.10
N ASN A 83 18.89 1.29 0.15
CA ASN A 83 18.62 0.27 -0.87
C ASN A 83 17.11 0.04 -1.03
N ILE A 84 16.61 0.25 -2.25
CA ILE A 84 15.22 0.05 -2.63
C ILE A 84 15.17 -0.86 -3.85
N THR A 85 14.45 -1.97 -3.73
CA THR A 85 14.16 -2.84 -4.88
C THR A 85 13.04 -2.23 -5.71
N LEU A 86 13.35 -1.78 -6.92
CA LEU A 86 12.39 -1.18 -7.85
C LEU A 86 12.07 -2.16 -8.99
N VAL A 87 10.80 -2.51 -9.13
CA VAL A 87 10.31 -3.39 -10.20
C VAL A 87 9.04 -2.81 -10.84
N GLY A 88 8.56 -3.46 -11.89
CA GLY A 88 7.43 -3.05 -12.72
C GLY A 88 7.87 -2.36 -14.02
N ASN A 89 6.88 -1.95 -14.82
CA ASN A 89 7.10 -1.43 -16.18
C ASN A 89 7.99 -0.18 -16.21
N CYS A 90 7.98 0.65 -15.16
CA CYS A 90 8.84 1.83 -15.10
C CYS A 90 10.34 1.51 -14.94
N ASN A 91 10.67 0.26 -14.62
CA ASN A 91 12.04 -0.21 -14.39
C ASN A 91 12.46 -1.30 -15.38
N ASN A 92 11.70 -1.54 -16.45
CA ASN A 92 11.91 -2.64 -17.41
C ASN A 92 12.07 -4.01 -16.72
N SER A 93 11.42 -4.19 -15.58
CA SER A 93 11.47 -5.42 -14.78
C SER A 93 10.04 -5.83 -14.43
N PRO A 94 9.28 -6.42 -15.37
CA PRO A 94 7.94 -6.92 -15.07
C PRO A 94 7.96 -7.86 -13.86
N CYS A 95 6.97 -7.74 -13.00
CA CYS A 95 6.85 -8.54 -11.78
C CYS A 95 5.46 -9.15 -11.77
N ASP A 96 5.39 -10.46 -11.90
CA ASP A 96 4.17 -11.25 -11.79
C ASP A 96 3.86 -11.58 -10.33
N ALA A 97 2.86 -12.45 -10.10
CA ALA A 97 2.43 -12.84 -8.76
C ALA A 97 3.56 -13.53 -7.97
N GLU A 98 4.29 -14.45 -8.59
CA GLU A 98 5.40 -15.17 -7.94
C GLU A 98 6.55 -14.22 -7.58
N CYS A 99 6.88 -13.30 -8.48
CA CYS A 99 7.83 -12.22 -8.19
C CYS A 99 7.36 -11.37 -6.98
N GLU A 100 6.09 -10.96 -6.95
CA GLU A 100 5.54 -10.14 -5.87
C GLU A 100 5.57 -10.87 -4.51
N GLU A 101 5.21 -12.15 -4.49
CA GLU A 101 5.29 -13.00 -3.28
C GLU A 101 6.73 -13.10 -2.75
N ASN A 102 7.70 -13.29 -3.64
CA ASN A 102 9.12 -13.31 -3.27
C ASN A 102 9.60 -11.96 -2.70
N LEU A 103 9.15 -10.84 -3.28
CA LEU A 103 9.47 -9.51 -2.75
C LEU A 103 8.87 -9.30 -1.36
N VAL A 104 7.60 -9.67 -1.17
CA VAL A 104 6.91 -9.62 0.13
C VAL A 104 7.67 -10.44 1.18
N ALA A 105 8.09 -11.66 0.86
CA ALA A 105 8.79 -12.53 1.80
C ALA A 105 10.15 -11.97 2.25
N GLN A 106 10.82 -11.21 1.38
CA GLN A 106 12.19 -10.72 1.63
C GLN A 106 12.27 -9.32 2.24
N HIS A 107 11.26 -8.46 2.05
CA HIS A 107 11.33 -7.04 2.42
C HIS A 107 10.51 -6.70 3.66
N ARG A 108 10.94 -5.67 4.40
CA ARG A 108 10.25 -5.14 5.58
C ARG A 108 9.24 -4.05 5.24
N PHE A 109 9.61 -3.18 4.30
CA PHE A 109 8.85 -1.99 3.95
C PHE A 109 8.36 -2.04 2.50
N TYR A 110 7.25 -1.36 2.25
CA TYR A 110 6.75 -1.10 0.90
C TYR A 110 6.52 0.39 0.70
N LEU A 111 6.99 0.95 -0.41
CA LEU A 111 6.74 2.36 -0.75
C LEU A 111 5.33 2.51 -1.32
N ALA A 112 4.36 2.74 -0.43
CA ALA A 112 2.93 2.86 -0.72
C ALA A 112 2.55 4.25 -1.27
N PHE A 113 3.39 4.80 -2.14
CA PHE A 113 3.19 6.11 -2.75
C PHE A 113 2.11 6.08 -3.81
N GLU A 114 1.10 6.92 -3.62
CA GLU A 114 -0.02 7.04 -4.55
C GLU A 114 0.32 7.87 -5.77
N ASN A 115 -0.43 7.68 -6.86
CA ASN A 115 -0.24 8.43 -8.10
C ASN A 115 -0.63 9.91 -7.98
N SER A 116 -1.38 10.29 -6.94
CA SER A 116 -1.73 11.66 -6.59
C SER A 116 -1.71 11.80 -5.06
N VAL A 117 -1.33 12.98 -4.55
CA VAL A 117 -1.34 13.25 -3.10
C VAL A 117 -2.67 13.92 -2.74
N CYS A 118 -3.67 13.12 -2.40
CA CYS A 118 -5.03 13.58 -2.13
C CYS A 118 -5.54 13.04 -0.79
N ARG A 119 -6.40 13.81 -0.12
CA ARG A 119 -7.12 13.34 1.06
C ARG A 119 -8.00 12.15 0.68
N ASP A 120 -8.10 11.15 1.55
CA ASP A 120 -8.93 9.95 1.41
C ASP A 120 -8.56 9.02 0.24
N TYR A 121 -7.58 9.40 -0.61
CA TYR A 121 -7.09 8.57 -1.71
C TYR A 121 -6.03 7.57 -1.22
N ILE A 122 -6.47 6.57 -0.46
CA ILE A 122 -5.65 5.45 0.02
C ILE A 122 -6.10 4.20 -0.73
N THR A 123 -5.19 3.54 -1.44
CA THR A 123 -5.52 2.42 -2.33
C THR A 123 -4.97 1.08 -1.83
N GLU A 124 -5.03 0.04 -2.69
CA GLU A 124 -4.48 -1.30 -2.42
C GLU A 124 -3.02 -1.28 -1.97
N LYS A 125 -2.26 -0.23 -2.33
CA LYS A 125 -0.85 -0.05 -1.97
C LYS A 125 -0.61 -0.04 -0.47
N SER A 126 -1.58 0.40 0.33
CA SER A 126 -1.49 0.33 1.80
C SER A 126 -2.15 -0.94 2.32
N TYR A 127 -3.42 -1.18 1.99
CA TYR A 127 -4.21 -2.28 2.56
C TYR A 127 -3.60 -3.66 2.27
N LYS A 128 -3.36 -3.99 0.99
CA LYS A 128 -2.82 -5.30 0.58
C LYS A 128 -1.43 -5.57 1.19
N ARG A 129 -0.65 -4.50 1.39
CA ARG A 129 0.72 -4.59 1.91
C ARG A 129 0.74 -4.82 3.41
N MET A 130 -0.15 -4.16 4.14
CA MET A 130 -0.35 -4.44 5.55
C MET A 130 -0.85 -5.87 5.78
N GLU A 131 -1.79 -6.36 4.97
CA GLU A 131 -2.24 -7.76 5.00
C GLU A 131 -1.08 -8.76 4.78
N SER A 132 -0.06 -8.34 4.03
CA SER A 132 1.12 -9.15 3.69
C SER A 132 2.31 -8.95 4.66
N LEU A 133 2.06 -8.46 5.88
CA LEU A 133 3.08 -8.21 6.90
C LEU A 133 4.21 -7.27 6.43
N LEU A 134 3.88 -6.28 5.61
CA LEU A 134 4.77 -5.18 5.24
C LEU A 134 4.33 -3.90 5.97
N VAL A 135 5.31 -3.10 6.37
CA VAL A 135 5.05 -1.76 6.88
C VAL A 135 5.04 -0.77 5.71
N PRO A 136 3.90 -0.13 5.39
CA PRO A 136 3.84 0.84 4.32
C PRO A 136 4.56 2.14 4.71
N ILE A 137 5.31 2.69 3.75
CA ILE A 137 5.85 4.05 3.78
C ILE A 137 4.95 4.91 2.89
N VAL A 138 4.35 5.95 3.45
CA VAL A 138 3.34 6.80 2.81
C VAL A 138 3.82 8.25 2.72
N PHE A 139 3.16 9.09 1.93
CA PHE A 139 3.59 10.49 1.77
C PHE A 139 3.24 11.37 2.98
N LYS A 140 1.95 11.51 3.26
CA LYS A 140 1.45 12.57 4.15
C LYS A 140 0.64 12.00 5.30
N LYS A 141 1.16 12.05 6.52
CA LYS A 141 0.56 11.45 7.71
C LYS A 141 -0.91 11.76 7.90
N THR A 142 -1.28 13.03 7.77
CA THR A 142 -2.66 13.52 7.98
C THR A 142 -3.69 12.88 7.05
N PHE A 143 -3.25 12.29 5.92
CA PHE A 143 -4.14 11.60 5.00
C PHE A 143 -4.38 10.13 5.38
N TYR A 144 -3.49 9.53 6.18
CA TYR A 144 -3.53 8.12 6.53
C TYR A 144 -3.89 7.87 8.00
N GLU A 145 -3.62 8.81 8.90
CA GLU A 145 -3.79 8.61 10.36
C GLU A 145 -5.23 8.36 10.82
N LEU A 146 -6.22 8.79 10.05
CA LEU A 146 -7.63 8.54 10.33
C LEU A 146 -8.11 7.17 9.82
N THR A 147 -7.35 6.55 8.92
CA THR A 147 -7.77 5.36 8.17
C THR A 147 -6.92 4.13 8.49
N LEU A 148 -5.61 4.31 8.63
CA LEU A 148 -4.67 3.25 8.99
C LEU A 148 -4.49 3.20 10.52
N PRO A 149 -4.34 2.00 11.11
CA PRO A 149 -4.07 1.86 12.54
C PRO A 149 -2.85 2.69 13.02
N PRO A 150 -2.92 3.34 14.19
CA PRO A 150 -1.78 4.08 14.73
C PRO A 150 -0.53 3.20 14.89
N GLY A 151 0.64 3.71 14.50
CA GLY A 151 1.91 2.99 14.58
C GLY A 151 2.10 1.88 13.53
N SER A 152 1.19 1.77 12.55
CA SER A 152 1.26 0.72 11.53
C SER A 152 1.92 1.15 10.21
N PHE A 153 2.35 2.40 10.09
CA PHE A 153 2.94 2.97 8.88
C PHE A 153 4.01 4.00 9.23
N ILE A 154 4.86 4.32 8.27
CA ILE A 154 5.85 5.40 8.36
C ILE A 154 5.42 6.49 7.39
N ALA A 155 5.28 7.73 7.86
CA ALA A 155 5.00 8.88 7.01
C ALA A 155 6.29 9.57 6.59
N ALA A 156 6.42 9.88 5.30
CA ALA A 156 7.59 10.56 4.76
C ALA A 156 7.69 12.00 5.26
N ASP A 157 6.55 12.69 5.45
CA ASP A 157 6.47 14.07 5.92
C ASP A 157 6.66 14.26 7.43
N ASP A 158 6.94 13.18 8.18
CA ASP A 158 7.41 13.29 9.57
C ASP A 158 8.90 13.71 9.66
N PHE A 159 9.62 13.82 8.52
CA PHE A 159 11.07 14.11 8.43
C PHE A 159 11.38 15.15 7.34
#